data_AF-A0A4P7EZF8-F1
#
_entry.id   AF-A0A4P7EZF8-F1
#
_cell.length_a   1.000
_cell.length_b   1.000
_cell.length_c   1.000
_cell.angle_alpha   90.00
_cell.angle_beta   90.00
_cell.angle_gamma   90.00
#
_symmetry.space_group_name_H-M   'P 1'
#
loop_
_entity.id
_entity.type
_entity.pdbx_description
1 polymer ?
#
loop_
_entity_poly.entity_id
_entity_poly.type
_entity_poly.pdbx_seq_one_letter_code
_entity_poly.pdbx_strand_id
1 'polypeptide(L)'
;MQRLAQIAKITWAELPASFLRIRLEPASDRGRRQRAQSIGYILIAPIDGNGRIDSVLWRLYHEFCGIIRLRPAAAVETAHLLRKSGRSWAFQFEGDHSENATSHDFITDRFILGDHVSIREESEFHIFEVVSIEPVGTSASSLSQNESSHISVSSS
;
A
#
# COMPACT_ATOMS: atom_id res chain seq x y z
N MET A 1 20.84 -9.00 -24.38
CA MET A 1 19.41 -8.61 -24.29
C MET A 1 18.61 -9.66 -23.51
N GLN A 2 18.88 -9.87 -22.21
CA GLN A 2 18.27 -10.94 -21.38
C GLN A 2 17.75 -10.44 -20.01
N ARG A 3 17.47 -9.14 -19.84
CA ARG A 3 17.02 -8.60 -18.53
C ARG A 3 15.57 -8.12 -18.47
N LEU A 4 14.80 -8.28 -19.56
CA LEU A 4 13.42 -7.77 -19.65
C LEU A 4 12.34 -8.86 -19.65
N ALA A 5 12.72 -10.14 -19.68
CA ALA A 5 11.75 -11.25 -19.75
C ALA A 5 11.40 -11.89 -18.40
N GLN A 6 12.02 -11.46 -17.29
CA GLN A 6 11.83 -12.10 -15.98
C GLN A 6 10.77 -11.45 -15.08
N ILE A 7 10.29 -10.24 -15.43
CA ILE A 7 9.33 -9.51 -14.58
C ILE A 7 7.89 -10.05 -14.77
N ALA A 8 7.59 -10.71 -15.88
CA ALA A 8 6.27 -11.27 -16.19
C ALA A 8 5.86 -12.54 -15.40
N LYS A 9 6.51 -12.85 -14.27
CA LYS A 9 6.23 -14.06 -13.47
C LYS A 9 6.16 -13.85 -11.97
N ILE A 10 6.31 -12.62 -11.47
CA ILE A 10 6.18 -12.39 -10.03
C ILE A 10 4.70 -12.39 -9.68
N THR A 11 4.32 -13.20 -8.71
CA THR A 11 2.98 -13.17 -8.13
C THR A 11 3.01 -12.37 -6.83
N TRP A 12 1.85 -11.97 -6.32
CA TRP A 12 1.74 -11.28 -5.03
C TRP A 12 2.45 -12.02 -3.87
N ALA A 13 2.62 -13.34 -3.99
CA ALA A 13 3.31 -14.18 -3.00
C ALA A 13 4.85 -14.05 -3.00
N GLU A 14 5.43 -13.49 -4.07
CA GLU A 14 6.88 -13.34 -4.25
C GLU A 14 7.36 -11.90 -3.99
N LEU A 15 6.44 -11.00 -3.61
CA LEU A 15 6.79 -9.62 -3.27
C LEU A 15 7.66 -9.57 -2.01
N PRO A 16 8.62 -8.63 -1.93
CA PRO A 16 9.38 -8.39 -0.71
C PRO A 16 8.45 -8.15 0.50
N ALA A 17 8.86 -8.59 1.69
CA ALA A 17 8.08 -8.41 2.92
C ALA A 17 7.78 -6.93 3.26
N SER A 18 8.52 -5.99 2.65
CA SER A 18 8.27 -4.55 2.75
C SER A 18 7.05 -4.09 1.93
N PHE A 19 6.42 -4.92 1.12
CA PHE A 19 5.14 -4.59 0.50
C PHE A 19 4.02 -4.62 1.53
N LEU A 20 3.50 -3.44 1.82
CA LEU A 20 2.47 -3.24 2.84
C LEU A 20 1.18 -2.75 2.22
N ARG A 21 0.08 -3.20 2.82
CA ARG A 21 -1.27 -2.71 2.64
C ARG A 21 -1.55 -1.75 3.78
N ILE A 22 -1.68 -0.48 3.44
CA ILE A 22 -1.89 0.61 4.39
C ILE A 22 -3.30 1.13 4.20
N ARG A 23 -4.13 1.09 5.26
CA ARG A 23 -5.49 1.65 5.23
C ARG A 23 -5.49 3.06 5.78
N LEU A 24 -6.06 3.97 5.00
CA LEU A 24 -6.26 5.37 5.33
C LEU A 24 -7.76 5.64 5.50
N GLU A 25 -8.14 6.22 6.63
CA GLU A 25 -9.51 6.70 6.88
C GLU A 25 -9.49 8.20 7.16
N PRO A 26 -10.55 8.95 6.84
CA PRO A 26 -10.60 10.36 7.19
C PRO A 26 -10.34 10.55 8.68
N ALA A 27 -9.43 11.46 8.99
CA ALA A 27 -9.14 11.78 10.38
C ALA A 27 -10.43 12.32 11.01
N SER A 28 -10.91 11.65 12.04
CA SER A 28 -12.08 12.14 12.76
C SER A 28 -11.66 13.38 13.53
N ASP A 29 -12.38 14.49 13.37
CA ASP A 29 -12.52 15.43 14.49
C ASP A 29 -13.02 14.57 15.67
N ARG A 30 -12.37 14.69 16.84
CA ARG A 30 -12.75 13.94 18.04
C ARG A 30 -14.13 14.42 18.52
N GLY A 31 -15.19 13.96 17.85
CA GLY A 31 -16.52 14.55 17.98
C GLY A 31 -17.54 14.02 16.97
N ARG A 32 -17.70 12.69 16.88
CA ARG A 32 -18.92 12.01 16.40
C ARG A 32 -19.56 12.66 15.15
N ARG A 33 -19.03 12.37 13.95
CA ARG A 33 -19.78 12.52 12.70
C ARG A 33 -19.72 11.23 11.88
N GLN A 34 -20.83 10.96 11.21
CA GLN A 34 -21.24 9.66 10.69
C GLN A 34 -20.30 9.17 9.56
N ARG A 35 -19.63 8.02 9.75
CA ARG A 35 -18.74 7.35 8.77
C ARG A 35 -19.44 6.91 7.47
N ALA A 36 -20.76 7.07 7.35
CA ALA A 36 -21.58 6.50 6.28
C ALA A 36 -21.33 7.11 4.88
N GLN A 37 -20.51 8.17 4.78
CA GLN A 37 -20.18 8.85 3.51
C GLN A 37 -18.67 9.15 3.38
N SER A 38 -17.85 8.60 4.28
CA SER A 38 -16.42 8.91 4.34
C SER A 38 -15.65 8.14 3.26
N ILE A 39 -14.99 8.87 2.35
CA ILE A 39 -14.05 8.29 1.38
C ILE A 39 -12.79 7.88 2.13
N GLY A 40 -12.32 6.64 1.95
CA GLY A 40 -11.04 6.14 2.46
C GLY A 40 -10.15 5.63 1.34
N TYR A 41 -8.93 5.25 1.68
CA TYR A 41 -7.97 4.70 0.71
C TYR A 41 -7.26 3.46 1.26
N ILE A 42 -6.84 2.58 0.35
CA ILE A 42 -5.83 1.57 0.60
C ILE A 42 -4.64 1.88 -0.28
N LEU A 43 -3.46 2.02 0.30
CA LEU A 43 -2.18 2.08 -0.40
C LEU A 43 -1.51 0.71 -0.37
N ILE A 44 -1.12 0.22 -1.54
CA ILE A 44 -0.20 -0.92 -1.70
C ILE A 44 1.13 -0.36 -2.20
N ALA A 45 2.19 -0.47 -1.40
CA ALA A 45 3.52 -0.02 -1.77
C ALA A 45 4.62 -0.70 -0.96
N PRO A 46 5.87 -0.72 -1.46
CA PRO A 46 7.03 -1.09 -0.66
C PRO A 46 7.37 0.05 0.31
N ILE A 47 7.43 -0.25 1.60
CA ILE A 47 7.72 0.71 2.67
C ILE A 47 9.04 0.36 3.35
N ASP A 48 9.91 1.36 3.50
CA ASP A 48 11.21 1.20 4.17
C ASP A 48 11.09 1.21 5.70
N GLY A 49 12.21 0.92 6.39
CA GLY A 49 12.24 0.92 7.86
C GLY A 49 11.95 2.27 8.53
N ASN A 50 11.87 3.36 7.76
CA ASN A 50 11.48 4.68 8.23
C ASN A 50 10.00 5.01 7.96
N GLY A 51 9.23 4.07 7.41
CA GLY A 51 7.84 4.28 7.04
C GLY A 51 7.66 5.03 5.71
N ARG A 52 8.70 5.17 4.88
CA ARG A 52 8.62 5.87 3.58
C ARG A 52 8.44 4.89 2.44
N ILE A 53 7.82 5.32 1.35
CA ILE A 53 7.79 4.51 0.11
C ILE A 53 9.23 4.32 -0.40
N ASP A 54 9.66 3.06 -0.53
CA ASP A 54 10.97 2.70 -1.06
C ASP A 54 10.99 2.92 -2.57
N SER A 55 11.69 3.99 -2.98
CA SER A 55 11.75 4.40 -4.38
C SER A 55 12.52 3.44 -5.29
N VAL A 56 13.40 2.61 -4.73
CA VAL A 56 14.18 1.61 -5.48
C VAL A 56 13.30 0.40 -5.74
N LEU A 57 12.62 -0.11 -4.71
CA LEU A 57 11.68 -1.22 -4.86
C LEU A 57 10.44 -0.83 -5.67
N TRP A 58 9.93 0.39 -5.51
CA TRP A 58 8.85 0.90 -6.36
C TRP A 58 9.24 0.83 -7.83
N ARG A 59 10.43 1.30 -8.22
CA ARG A 59 10.85 1.24 -9.63
C ARG A 59 10.89 -0.18 -10.20
N LEU A 60 11.21 -1.17 -9.36
CA LEU A 60 11.28 -2.58 -9.75
C LEU A 60 9.90 -3.25 -9.82
N TYR A 61 8.96 -2.85 -8.95
CA TYR A 61 7.69 -3.54 -8.71
C TYR A 61 6.47 -2.61 -8.80
N HIS A 62 6.56 -1.49 -9.51
CA HIS A 62 5.51 -0.45 -9.56
C HIS A 62 4.17 -0.98 -10.09
N GLU A 63 4.18 -2.05 -10.90
CA GLU A 63 2.97 -2.72 -11.38
C GLU A 63 2.12 -3.34 -10.25
N PHE A 64 2.71 -3.64 -9.10
CA PHE A 64 2.02 -4.11 -7.90
C PHE A 64 1.65 -2.96 -6.95
N CYS A 65 2.13 -1.74 -7.23
CA CYS A 65 1.85 -0.57 -6.40
C CYS A 65 0.57 0.12 -6.89
N GLY A 66 -0.25 0.57 -5.96
CA GLY A 66 -1.47 1.27 -6.33
C GLY A 66 -2.28 1.75 -5.15
N ILE A 67 -3.33 2.50 -5.48
CA ILE A 67 -4.33 2.99 -4.55
C ILE A 67 -5.67 2.36 -4.89
N ILE A 68 -6.42 1.98 -3.86
CA ILE A 68 -7.83 1.60 -3.99
C ILE A 68 -8.66 2.63 -3.23
N ARG A 69 -9.65 3.21 -3.88
CA ARG A 69 -10.61 4.11 -3.23
C ARG A 69 -11.72 3.29 -2.55
N LEU A 70 -11.99 3.60 -1.29
CA LEU A 70 -13.05 3.00 -0.50
C LEU A 70 -14.22 3.98 -0.40
N ARG A 71 -15.37 3.61 -0.97
CA ARG A 71 -16.63 4.34 -0.81
C ARG A 71 -17.79 3.38 -0.54
N PRO A 72 -18.73 3.74 0.35
CA PRO A 72 -19.93 2.95 0.57
C PRO A 72 -20.73 2.77 -0.73
N ALA A 73 -21.11 1.52 -1.02
CA ALA A 73 -21.98 1.16 -2.15
C ALA A 73 -21.52 1.60 -3.56
N ALA A 74 -20.22 1.89 -3.75
CA ALA A 74 -19.66 2.23 -5.05
C ALA A 74 -18.79 1.10 -5.61
N ALA A 75 -18.55 1.12 -6.93
CA ALA A 75 -17.57 0.26 -7.57
C ALA A 75 -16.16 0.54 -7.04
N VAL A 76 -15.31 -0.49 -7.11
CA VAL A 76 -13.88 -0.38 -6.79
C VAL A 76 -13.21 0.48 -7.85
N GLU A 77 -12.50 1.52 -7.42
CA GLU A 77 -11.68 2.36 -8.28
C GLU A 77 -10.22 2.20 -7.88
N THR A 78 -9.36 1.93 -8.87
CA THR A 78 -7.91 1.77 -8.72
C THR A 78 -7.18 2.96 -9.32
N ALA A 79 -6.05 3.29 -8.70
CA ALA A 79 -5.17 4.37 -9.12
C ALA A 79 -3.71 3.90 -9.14
N HIS A 80 -2.95 4.40 -10.10
CA HIS A 80 -1.51 4.14 -10.19
C HIS A 80 -0.74 5.04 -9.23
N LEU A 81 0.23 4.46 -8.52
CA LEU A 81 1.14 5.21 -7.65
C LEU A 81 2.29 5.81 -8.49
N LEU A 82 2.38 7.13 -8.49
CA LEU A 82 3.31 7.92 -9.29
C LEU A 82 4.42 8.51 -8.42
N ARG A 83 5.66 8.37 -8.89
CA ARG A 83 6.81 9.04 -8.28
C ARG A 83 6.96 10.45 -8.84
N LYS A 84 7.03 11.46 -7.97
CA LYS A 84 7.40 12.84 -8.31
C LYS A 84 8.90 13.08 -8.05
N SER A 85 9.37 14.30 -8.28
CA SER A 85 10.75 14.67 -7.96
C SER A 85 11.04 14.54 -6.46
N GLY A 86 12.27 14.17 -6.11
CA GLY A 86 12.68 14.01 -4.72
C GLY A 86 11.97 12.86 -3.99
N ARG A 87 11.30 13.19 -2.87
CA ARG A 87 10.58 12.25 -1.99
C ARG A 87 9.06 12.35 -2.11
N SER A 88 8.56 13.10 -3.09
CA SER A 88 7.13 13.33 -3.27
C SER A 88 6.50 12.20 -4.08
N TRP A 89 5.25 11.90 -3.74
CA TRP A 89 4.45 10.85 -4.37
C TRP A 89 3.07 11.39 -4.70
N ALA A 90 2.48 10.83 -5.74
CA ALA A 90 1.11 11.12 -6.13
C ALA A 90 0.41 9.87 -6.60
N PHE A 91 -0.89 9.94 -6.83
CA PHE A 91 -1.62 8.88 -7.50
C PHE A 91 -2.67 9.45 -8.45
N GLN A 92 -3.05 8.65 -9.43
CA GLN A 92 -4.02 9.04 -10.47
C GLN A 92 -4.90 7.84 -10.80
N PHE A 93 -6.22 8.05 -10.85
CA PHE A 93 -7.20 7.00 -11.12
C PHE A 93 -7.18 6.54 -12.57
N GLU A 94 -7.31 5.23 -12.76
CA GLU A 94 -7.53 4.63 -14.06
C GLU A 94 -8.87 5.14 -14.64
N GLY A 95 -8.90 5.42 -15.95
CA GLY A 95 -10.13 5.89 -16.60
C GLY A 95 -10.23 7.41 -16.75
N ASP A 96 -9.46 8.21 -16.01
CA ASP A 96 -9.35 9.64 -16.23
C ASP A 96 -8.39 9.93 -17.40
N HIS A 97 -8.94 9.83 -18.62
CA HIS A 97 -8.22 10.09 -19.87
C HIS A 97 -8.37 11.54 -20.35
N SER A 98 -8.88 12.41 -19.49
CA SER A 98 -9.02 13.82 -19.82
C SER A 98 -7.65 14.49 -19.86
N GLU A 99 -7.50 15.55 -20.66
CA GLU A 99 -6.30 16.41 -20.61
C GLU A 99 -6.11 17.06 -19.22
N ASN A 100 -7.12 16.95 -18.36
CA ASN A 100 -7.18 17.49 -16.99
C ASN A 100 -7.04 16.41 -15.91
N ALA A 101 -6.55 15.22 -16.25
CA ALA A 101 -6.55 14.11 -15.31
C ALA A 101 -5.87 14.49 -13.98
N THR A 102 -6.65 14.54 -12.89
CA THR A 102 -6.22 15.14 -11.63
C THR A 102 -5.34 14.17 -10.85
N SER A 103 -4.11 14.59 -10.54
CA SER A 103 -3.25 13.85 -9.61
C SER A 103 -3.54 14.22 -8.16
N HIS A 104 -3.58 13.23 -7.29
CA HIS A 104 -3.67 13.39 -5.84
C HIS A 104 -2.28 13.32 -5.22
N ASP A 105 -1.87 14.36 -4.51
CA ASP A 105 -0.50 14.47 -3.99
C ASP A 105 -0.42 14.08 -2.52
N PHE A 106 0.47 13.14 -2.20
CA PHE A 106 0.90 12.93 -0.83
C PHE A 106 1.83 14.08 -0.42
N ILE A 107 1.37 14.89 0.53
CA ILE A 107 2.16 15.95 1.15
C ILE A 107 3.05 15.35 2.26
N THR A 108 2.56 14.30 2.92
CA THR A 108 3.31 13.51 3.89
C THR A 108 4.27 12.55 3.18
N ASP A 109 5.45 12.31 3.76
CA ASP A 109 6.46 11.38 3.21
C ASP A 109 6.55 10.04 3.95
N ARG A 110 5.75 9.86 5.01
CA ARG A 110 5.74 8.71 5.91
C ARG A 110 4.35 8.14 6.15
N PHE A 111 4.28 6.82 6.31
CA PHE A 111 3.09 6.03 6.57
C PHE A 111 3.35 5.15 7.80
N ILE A 112 2.97 5.64 8.97
CA ILE A 112 3.15 4.99 10.26
C ILE A 112 1.77 4.88 10.92
N LEU A 113 1.49 3.76 11.60
CA LEU A 113 0.21 3.54 12.26
C LEU A 113 -0.12 4.69 13.24
N GLY A 114 -1.32 5.27 13.12
CA GLY A 114 -1.79 6.41 13.90
C GLY A 114 -1.30 7.78 13.41
N ASP A 115 -0.35 7.85 12.48
CA ASP A 115 0.10 9.11 11.90
C ASP A 115 -0.91 9.64 10.87
N HIS A 116 -0.86 10.95 10.67
CA HIS A 116 -1.71 11.63 9.71
C HIS A 116 -1.05 11.72 8.34
N VAL A 117 -1.83 11.42 7.30
CA VAL A 117 -1.45 11.53 5.90
C VAL A 117 -2.27 12.65 5.27
N SER A 118 -1.60 13.69 4.80
CA SER A 118 -2.24 14.77 4.06
C SER A 118 -2.20 14.47 2.57
N ILE A 119 -3.37 14.43 1.93
CA ILE A 119 -3.53 14.26 0.50
C ILE A 119 -4.11 15.54 -0.07
N ARG A 120 -3.48 16.10 -1.10
CA ARG A 120 -4.01 17.23 -1.86
C ARG A 120 -4.73 16.73 -3.11
N GLU A 121 -5.98 17.14 -3.28
CA GLU A 121 -6.80 16.94 -4.48
C GLU A 121 -7.12 18.32 -5.05
N GLU A 122 -6.70 18.58 -6.29
CA GLU A 122 -6.79 19.91 -6.91
C GLU A 122 -6.20 21.01 -6.01
N SER A 123 -7.05 21.86 -5.41
CA SER A 123 -6.67 22.94 -4.48
C SER A 123 -7.04 22.66 -3.02
N GLU A 124 -7.63 21.50 -2.71
CA GLU A 124 -8.07 21.13 -1.36
C GLU A 124 -7.13 20.12 -0.70
N PHE A 125 -7.03 20.20 0.63
CA PHE A 125 -6.25 19.26 1.44
C PHE A 125 -7.18 18.45 2.33
N HIS A 126 -7.00 17.13 2.29
CA HIS A 126 -7.71 16.19 3.14
C HIS A 126 -6.73 15.45 4.04
N ILE A 127 -7.09 15.33 5.30
CA ILE A 127 -6.28 14.66 6.31
C ILE A 127 -6.89 13.29 6.59
N PHE A 128 -6.05 12.27 6.46
CA PHE A 128 -6.35 10.89 6.78
C PHE A 128 -5.49 10.42 7.94
N GLU A 129 -5.93 9.39 8.64
CA GLU A 129 -5.15 8.65 9.63
C GLU A 129 -4.80 7.28 9.07
N VAL A 130 -3.57 6.81 9.33
CA VAL A 130 -3.19 5.42 9.06
C VAL A 130 -3.81 4.52 10.13
N VAL A 131 -4.84 3.76 9.76
CA VAL A 131 -5.59 2.92 10.71
C VAL A 131 -5.16 1.45 10.72
N SER A 132 -4.49 0.97 9.66
CA SER A 132 -3.90 -0.37 9.63
C SER A 132 -2.72 -0.44 8.67
N ILE A 133 -1.78 -1.32 8.99
CA ILE A 133 -0.62 -1.67 8.15
C ILE A 133 -0.48 -3.19 8.18
N GLU A 134 -0.58 -3.84 7.03
CA GLU A 134 -0.55 -5.30 6.91
C GLU A 134 0.44 -5.72 5.81
N PRO A 135 1.24 -6.77 5.99
CA PRO A 135 2.01 -7.36 4.89
C PRO A 135 1.08 -7.88 3.78
N VAL A 136 1.48 -7.66 2.53
CA VAL A 136 0.67 -8.03 1.36
C VAL A 136 0.84 -9.50 0.95
N GLY A 137 1.96 -10.12 1.32
CA GLY A 137 2.42 -11.37 0.72
C GLY A 137 3.11 -12.35 1.66
N THR A 138 2.94 -12.26 2.98
CA THR A 138 3.35 -13.39 3.84
C THR A 138 2.17 -14.33 3.99
N SER A 139 2.14 -15.38 3.16
CA SER A 139 1.43 -16.59 3.59
C SER A 139 2.03 -16.98 4.94
N ALA A 140 1.22 -17.00 5.99
CA ALA A 140 1.57 -17.55 7.30
C ALA A 140 1.71 -19.08 7.20
N SER A 141 2.66 -19.54 6.38
CA SER A 141 2.91 -20.96 6.10
C SER A 141 4.39 -21.17 5.84
N SER A 142 5.22 -20.72 6.77
CA SER A 142 6.63 -21.15 6.87
C SER A 142 7.15 -21.17 8.31
N LEU A 143 6.25 -21.15 9.31
CA LEU A 143 6.56 -21.40 10.73
C LEU A 143 5.91 -22.72 11.18
N SER A 144 6.27 -23.86 10.55
CA SER A 144 6.02 -25.19 11.13
C SER A 144 6.91 -26.34 10.59
N GLN A 145 8.13 -26.05 10.15
CA GLN A 145 9.12 -27.10 9.90
C GLN A 145 10.41 -26.83 10.69
N ASN A 146 10.32 -26.71 12.01
CA ASN A 146 11.50 -26.90 12.86
C ASN A 146 11.13 -27.26 14.31
N GLU A 147 10.41 -28.36 14.54
CA GLU A 147 10.47 -29.08 15.83
C GLU A 147 9.82 -30.47 15.71
N SER A 148 10.55 -31.44 15.16
CA SER A 148 10.32 -32.88 15.42
C SER A 148 11.53 -33.66 14.90
N SER A 149 12.64 -33.52 15.61
CA SER A 149 13.73 -34.49 15.58
C SER A 149 14.14 -34.74 17.01
N HIS A 150 13.23 -35.40 17.76
CA HIS A 150 13.58 -36.00 19.04
C HIS A 150 12.91 -37.36 19.16
N ILE A 151 13.76 -38.34 19.46
CA ILE A 151 13.48 -39.62 20.12
C ILE A 151 13.14 -40.79 19.17
N SER A 152 14.20 -41.39 18.63
CA SER A 152 14.22 -42.82 18.33
C SER A 152 14.25 -43.59 19.65
N VAL A 153 13.14 -44.24 20.01
CA VAL A 153 13.10 -45.22 21.09
C VAL A 153 13.75 -46.50 20.59
N SER A 154 14.87 -46.90 21.21
CA SER A 154 15.42 -48.25 21.09
C SER A 154 14.71 -49.15 22.09
N SER A 155 14.11 -50.24 21.65
CA SER A 155 13.75 -51.41 22.48
C SER A 155 13.44 -52.61 21.59
N SER A 156 14.40 -53.54 21.46
CA SER A 156 14.23 -55.00 21.41
C SER A 156 15.60 -55.65 21.45
#